data_AF-A0A2W6ACV6-F1
#
_entry.id   AF-A0A2W6ACV6-F1
#
_cell.length_a   1.000
_cell.length_b   1.000
_cell.length_c   1.000
_cell.angle_alpha   90.00
_cell.angle_beta   90.00
_cell.angle_gamma   90.00
#
_symmetry.space_group_name_H-M   'P 1'
#
loop_
_entity.id
_entity.type
_entity.pdbx_description
1 polymer ?
#
loop_
_entity_poly.entity_id
_entity_poly.type
_entity_poly.pdbx_seq_one_letter_code
_entity_poly.pdbx_strand_id
1 'polypeptide(L)'
;ALALLNLASVARFQGNYPRANELFSECLPLMRQVGDRNGLAQTLAGLANVAYQQGNLAHAAALHKESLIISQELDYKLGEASALEGLASVATAQEQPERGARLFGAAAALRDAIKAPLHPTDRSEHERGVMLLRQRLGEAVFSRLWAEGQALALSAAIEYALSGRVLDSASSPSR
;
A
#
# COMPACT_ATOMS: atom_id res chain seq x y z
N ALA A 1 -20.33 7.26 9.79
CA ALA A 1 -19.01 6.68 9.51
C ALA A 1 -18.75 6.57 8.00
N LEU A 2 -19.49 5.73 7.25
CA LEU A 2 -19.26 5.53 5.80
C LEU A 2 -19.38 6.80 4.95
N ALA A 3 -20.33 7.69 5.23
CA ALA A 3 -20.46 8.97 4.51
C ALA A 3 -19.22 9.87 4.70
N LEU A 4 -18.64 9.90 5.91
CA LEU A 4 -17.40 10.64 6.19
C LEU A 4 -16.21 10.03 5.46
N LEU A 5 -16.11 8.69 5.42
CA LEU A 5 -15.07 7.98 4.66
C LEU A 5 -15.11 8.35 3.17
N ASN A 6 -16.31 8.40 2.59
CA ASN A 6 -16.48 8.79 1.18
C ASN A 6 -16.10 10.25 0.95
N LEU A 7 -16.54 11.17 1.81
CA LEU A 7 -16.15 12.59 1.72
C LEU A 7 -14.63 12.78 1.89
N ALA A 8 -14.01 12.06 2.81
CA ALA A 8 -12.56 12.09 3.01
C ALA A 8 -11.81 11.62 1.76
N SER A 9 -12.30 10.54 1.14
CA SER A 9 -11.74 10.00 -0.10
C SER A 9 -11.88 11.01 -1.26
N VAL A 10 -13.03 11.67 -1.39
CA VAL A 10 -13.23 12.74 -2.39
C VAL A 10 -12.28 13.91 -2.14
N ALA A 11 -12.15 14.38 -0.90
CA ALA A 11 -11.23 15.46 -0.56
C ALA A 11 -9.77 15.09 -0.90
N ARG A 12 -9.36 13.84 -0.62
CA ARG A 12 -8.05 13.31 -1.00
C ARG A 12 -7.86 13.34 -2.51
N PHE A 13 -8.83 12.84 -3.28
CA PHE A 13 -8.76 12.80 -4.74
C PHE A 13 -8.73 14.20 -5.38
N GLN A 14 -9.27 15.20 -4.71
CA GLN A 14 -9.18 16.60 -5.12
C GLN A 14 -7.86 17.26 -4.72
N GLY A 15 -6.95 16.54 -4.06
CA GLY A 15 -5.69 17.08 -3.53
C GLY A 15 -5.86 17.96 -2.30
N ASN A 16 -7.06 18.05 -1.72
CA ASN A 16 -7.30 18.78 -0.48
C ASN A 16 -6.91 17.90 0.73
N TYR A 17 -5.61 17.67 0.88
CA TYR A 17 -5.05 16.83 1.93
C TYR A 17 -5.34 17.32 3.35
N PRO A 18 -5.36 18.64 3.67
CA PRO A 18 -5.80 19.11 4.98
C PRO A 18 -7.24 18.68 5.31
N ARG A 19 -8.17 18.88 4.38
CA ARG A 19 -9.57 18.48 4.58
C ARG A 19 -9.73 16.97 4.65
N ALA A 20 -9.00 16.22 3.82
CA ALA A 20 -8.98 14.76 3.88
C ALA A 20 -8.48 14.28 5.25
N ASN A 21 -7.41 14.89 5.79
CA ASN A 21 -6.87 14.54 7.10
C ASN A 21 -7.92 14.70 8.21
N GLU A 22 -8.60 15.86 8.24
CA GLU A 22 -9.68 16.14 9.19
C GLU A 22 -10.77 15.07 9.13
N LEU A 23 -11.29 14.82 7.92
CA LEU A 23 -12.40 13.90 7.71
C LEU A 23 -12.03 12.44 8.03
N PHE A 24 -10.84 11.98 7.62
CA PHE A 24 -10.38 10.63 7.98
C PHE A 24 -10.12 10.53 9.51
N SER A 25 -9.57 11.55 10.14
CA SER A 25 -9.33 11.57 11.60
C SER A 25 -10.63 11.53 12.39
N GLU A 26 -11.69 12.20 11.92
CA GLU A 26 -13.04 12.11 12.49
C GLU A 26 -13.67 10.73 12.24
N CYS A 27 -13.44 10.14 11.07
CA CYS A 27 -13.97 8.83 10.69
C CYS A 27 -13.36 7.69 11.53
N LEU A 28 -12.08 7.79 11.90
CA LEU A 28 -11.33 6.72 12.58
C LEU A 28 -11.96 6.25 13.91
N PRO A 29 -12.26 7.12 14.90
CA PRO A 29 -12.93 6.70 16.13
C PRO A 29 -14.35 6.19 15.88
N LEU A 30 -15.06 6.71 14.88
CA LEU A 30 -16.40 6.26 14.53
C LEU A 30 -16.39 4.82 13.99
N MET A 31 -15.43 4.49 13.11
CA MET A 31 -15.27 3.12 12.59
C MET A 31 -14.98 2.11 13.72
N ARG A 32 -14.16 2.50 14.70
CA ARG A 32 -13.91 1.69 15.90
C ARG A 32 -15.18 1.51 16.74
N GLN A 33 -15.92 2.59 16.97
CA GLN A 33 -17.15 2.56 17.79
C GLN A 33 -18.25 1.67 17.17
N VAL A 34 -18.42 1.72 15.85
CA VAL A 34 -19.44 0.91 15.16
C VAL A 34 -18.96 -0.51 14.84
N GLY A 35 -17.69 -0.83 15.10
CA GLY A 35 -17.11 -2.15 14.84
C GLY A 35 -16.84 -2.45 13.35
N ASP A 36 -16.87 -1.44 12.48
CA ASP A 36 -16.59 -1.63 11.05
C ASP A 36 -15.07 -1.70 10.81
N ARG A 37 -14.54 -2.93 10.82
CA ARG A 37 -13.11 -3.18 10.65
C ARG A 37 -12.63 -2.93 9.21
N ASN A 38 -13.48 -3.13 8.20
CA ASN A 38 -13.15 -2.81 6.81
C ASN A 38 -13.06 -1.29 6.60
N GLY A 39 -14.02 -0.55 7.14
CA GLY A 39 -14.00 0.91 7.16
C GLY A 39 -12.82 1.48 7.95
N LEU A 40 -12.40 0.80 9.03
CA LEU A 40 -11.20 1.14 9.78
C LEU A 40 -9.93 0.99 8.93
N ALA A 41 -9.74 -0.16 8.26
CA ALA A 41 -8.59 -0.38 7.38
C ALA A 41 -8.51 0.66 6.24
N GLN A 42 -9.65 0.99 5.63
CA GLN A 42 -9.73 2.02 4.58
C GLN A 42 -9.41 3.42 5.11
N THR A 43 -9.90 3.76 6.30
CA THR A 43 -9.62 5.05 6.95
C THR A 43 -8.12 5.21 7.24
N LEU A 44 -7.48 4.15 7.75
CA LEU A 44 -6.04 4.13 8.00
C LEU A 44 -5.22 4.29 6.71
N ALA A 45 -5.59 3.58 5.63
CA ALA A 45 -4.95 3.76 4.34
C ALA A 45 -5.13 5.18 3.78
N GLY A 46 -6.30 5.78 4.01
CA GLY A 46 -6.58 7.18 3.67
C GLY A 46 -5.66 8.17 4.39
N LEU A 47 -5.52 8.03 5.71
CA LEU A 47 -4.57 8.81 6.52
C LEU A 47 -3.13 8.58 6.08
N ALA A 48 -2.77 7.34 5.73
CA ALA A 48 -1.44 6.99 5.28
C ALA A 48 -1.09 7.73 3.98
N ASN A 49 -2.01 7.76 3.02
CA ASN A 49 -1.86 8.50 1.76
C ASN A 49 -1.73 10.00 2.02
N VAL A 50 -2.50 10.57 2.95
CA VAL A 50 -2.38 11.99 3.32
C VAL A 50 -1.02 12.28 3.95
N ALA A 51 -0.56 11.43 4.87
CA ALA A 51 0.76 11.56 5.49
C ALA A 51 1.90 11.44 4.47
N TYR A 52 1.77 10.55 3.49
CA TYR A 52 2.71 10.40 2.38
C TYR A 52 2.82 11.69 1.56
N GLN A 53 1.68 12.29 1.20
CA GLN A 53 1.63 13.56 0.44
C GLN A 53 2.18 14.75 1.22
N GLN A 54 2.12 14.70 2.56
CA GLN A 54 2.75 15.69 3.45
C GLN A 54 4.25 15.43 3.68
N GLY A 55 4.82 14.37 3.09
CA GLY A 55 6.23 13.99 3.27
C GLY A 55 6.54 13.26 4.58
N ASN A 56 5.53 12.94 5.40
CA ASN A 56 5.71 12.18 6.63
C ASN A 56 5.73 10.67 6.35
N LEU A 57 6.82 10.23 5.72
CA LEU A 57 6.98 8.87 5.22
C LEU A 57 6.94 7.80 6.33
N ALA A 58 7.49 8.11 7.53
CA ALA A 58 7.48 7.19 8.65
C ALA A 58 6.06 6.95 9.19
N HIS A 59 5.26 8.01 9.30
CA HIS A 59 3.87 7.89 9.72
C HIS A 59 3.01 7.19 8.66
N ALA A 60 3.21 7.52 7.38
CA ALA A 60 2.54 6.84 6.27
C ALA A 60 2.82 5.32 6.27
N ALA A 61 4.09 4.92 6.47
CA ALA A 61 4.44 3.51 6.61
C ALA A 61 3.70 2.84 7.77
N ALA A 62 3.69 3.46 8.95
CA ALA A 62 3.02 2.90 10.12
C ALA A 62 1.52 2.68 9.88
N LEU A 63 0.84 3.67 9.30
CA LEU A 63 -0.59 3.60 9.00
C LEU A 63 -0.93 2.56 7.92
N HIS A 64 -0.12 2.47 6.86
CA HIS A 64 -0.31 1.41 5.85
C HIS A 64 -0.06 0.02 6.44
N LYS A 65 0.92 -0.16 7.35
CA LYS A 65 1.14 -1.44 8.03
C LYS A 65 -0.04 -1.83 8.91
N GLU A 66 -0.61 -0.89 9.68
CA GLU A 66 -1.82 -1.14 10.49
C GLU A 66 -3.00 -1.52 9.60
N SER A 67 -3.21 -0.79 8.49
CA SER A 67 -4.23 -1.11 7.49
C SER A 67 -4.03 -2.51 6.88
N LEU A 68 -2.78 -2.89 6.58
CA LEU A 68 -2.43 -4.19 6.03
C LEU A 68 -2.73 -5.33 7.00
N ILE A 69 -2.36 -5.18 8.28
CA ILE A 69 -2.63 -6.17 9.33
C ILE A 69 -4.14 -6.40 9.47
N ILE A 70 -4.93 -5.31 9.55
CA ILE A 70 -6.39 -5.43 9.64
C ILE A 70 -6.96 -6.08 8.39
N SER A 71 -6.49 -5.68 7.19
CA SER A 71 -6.97 -6.27 5.94
C SER A 71 -6.66 -7.77 5.86
N GLN A 72 -5.47 -8.19 6.31
CA GLN A 72 -5.08 -9.60 6.39
C GLN A 72 -5.98 -10.40 7.33
N GLU A 73 -6.26 -9.87 8.53
CA GLU A 73 -7.14 -10.53 9.51
C GLU A 73 -8.59 -10.69 9.00
N LEU A 74 -9.01 -9.82 8.08
CA LEU A 74 -10.35 -9.82 7.49
C LEU A 74 -10.43 -10.55 6.14
N ASP A 75 -9.32 -11.08 5.63
CA ASP A 75 -9.20 -11.58 4.26
C ASP A 75 -9.60 -10.54 3.19
N TYR A 76 -9.44 -9.25 3.50
CA TYR A 76 -9.84 -8.14 2.65
C TYR A 76 -8.77 -7.84 1.58
N LYS A 77 -8.80 -8.63 0.50
CA LYS A 77 -7.78 -8.58 -0.57
C LYS A 77 -7.58 -7.23 -1.24
N LEU A 78 -8.65 -6.45 -1.41
CA LEU A 78 -8.54 -5.11 -1.97
C LEU A 78 -7.79 -4.15 -1.03
N GLY A 79 -7.99 -4.30 0.28
CA GLY A 79 -7.26 -3.56 1.32
C GLY A 79 -5.79 -3.97 1.38
N GLU A 80 -5.51 -5.27 1.31
CA GLU A 80 -4.14 -5.80 1.23
C GLU A 80 -3.38 -5.23 0.03
N ALA A 81 -3.97 -5.25 -1.17
CA ALA A 81 -3.37 -4.69 -2.39
C ALA A 81 -3.07 -3.20 -2.25
N SER A 82 -4.05 -2.43 -1.76
CA SER A 82 -3.92 -0.98 -1.58
C SER A 82 -2.84 -0.61 -0.55
N ALA A 83 -2.72 -1.39 0.53
CA ALA A 83 -1.70 -1.16 1.54
C ALA A 83 -0.29 -1.55 1.05
N LEU A 84 -0.16 -2.62 0.25
CA LEU A 84 1.11 -2.99 -0.40
C LEU A 84 1.57 -1.89 -1.39
N GLU A 85 0.66 -1.33 -2.19
CA GLU A 85 0.93 -0.19 -3.10
C GLU A 85 1.40 1.06 -2.34
N GLY A 86 0.74 1.36 -1.21
CA GLY A 86 1.12 2.44 -0.32
C GLY A 86 2.52 2.26 0.26
N LEU A 87 2.82 1.06 0.77
CA LEU A 87 4.15 0.73 1.29
C LEU A 87 5.23 0.73 0.21
N ALA A 88 4.90 0.33 -1.02
CA ALA A 88 5.82 0.41 -2.16
C ALA A 88 6.16 1.87 -2.51
N SER A 89 5.17 2.76 -2.49
CA SER A 89 5.34 4.19 -2.71
C SER A 89 6.21 4.81 -1.61
N VAL A 90 5.93 4.49 -0.34
CA VAL A 90 6.73 4.94 0.79
C VAL A 90 8.18 4.44 0.69
N ALA A 91 8.41 3.16 0.38
CA ALA A 91 9.75 2.61 0.21
C ALA A 91 10.53 3.31 -0.92
N THR A 92 9.86 3.62 -2.03
CA THR A 92 10.44 4.37 -3.15
C THR A 92 10.86 5.78 -2.74
N ALA A 93 10.03 6.46 -1.95
CA ALA A 93 10.33 7.80 -1.43
C ALA A 93 11.42 7.79 -0.35
N GLN A 94 11.57 6.69 0.40
CA GLN A 94 12.64 6.46 1.36
C GLN A 94 13.95 5.94 0.73
N GLU A 95 14.13 6.11 -0.57
CA GLU A 95 15.32 5.68 -1.32
C GLU A 95 15.63 4.17 -1.19
N GLN A 96 14.59 3.34 -1.03
CA GLN A 96 14.67 1.88 -1.09
C GLN A 96 14.00 1.37 -2.38
N PRO A 97 14.55 1.69 -3.57
CA PRO A 97 13.87 1.42 -4.84
C PRO A 97 13.68 -0.09 -5.09
N GLU A 98 14.60 -0.93 -4.63
CA GLU A 98 14.48 -2.38 -4.82
C GLU A 98 13.31 -2.97 -4.03
N ARG A 99 13.10 -2.45 -2.81
CA ARG A 99 11.96 -2.82 -1.98
C ARG A 99 10.66 -2.31 -2.57
N GLY A 100 10.65 -1.09 -3.07
CA GLY A 100 9.52 -0.53 -3.82
C GLY A 100 9.11 -1.40 -5.00
N ALA A 101 10.07 -1.83 -5.83
CA ALA A 101 9.82 -2.67 -7.00
C ALA A 101 9.20 -4.03 -6.64
N ARG A 102 9.73 -4.71 -5.62
CA ARG A 102 9.17 -5.99 -5.13
C ARG A 102 7.76 -5.83 -4.58
N LEU A 103 7.51 -4.78 -3.79
CA LEU A 103 6.18 -4.53 -3.22
C LEU A 103 5.16 -4.17 -4.30
N PHE A 104 5.53 -3.37 -5.30
CA PHE A 104 4.66 -3.10 -6.44
C PHE A 104 4.37 -4.36 -7.26
N GLY A 105 5.38 -5.22 -7.49
CA GLY A 105 5.18 -6.51 -8.15
C GLY A 105 4.19 -7.41 -7.41
N ALA A 106 4.33 -7.52 -6.08
CA ALA A 106 3.42 -8.31 -5.25
C ALA A 106 1.98 -7.75 -5.26
N ALA A 107 1.83 -6.42 -5.17
CA ALA A 107 0.52 -5.79 -5.27
C ALA A 107 -0.13 -5.99 -6.63
N ALA A 108 0.64 -5.90 -7.72
CA ALA A 108 0.15 -6.15 -9.07
C ALA A 108 -0.34 -7.59 -9.25
N ALA A 109 0.42 -8.58 -8.77
CA ALA A 109 -0.02 -9.98 -8.80
C ALA A 109 -1.33 -10.20 -8.02
N LEU A 110 -1.48 -9.55 -6.86
CA LEU A 110 -2.72 -9.62 -6.09
C LEU A 110 -3.89 -8.97 -6.84
N ARG A 111 -3.69 -7.77 -7.40
CA ARG A 111 -4.69 -7.03 -8.20
C ARG A 111 -5.19 -7.87 -9.38
N ASP A 112 -4.28 -8.53 -10.08
CA ASP A 112 -4.59 -9.42 -11.20
C ASP A 112 -5.40 -10.63 -10.72
N ALA A 113 -4.99 -11.27 -9.62
CA ALA A 113 -5.68 -12.42 -9.05
C ALA A 113 -7.14 -12.11 -8.64
N ILE A 114 -7.38 -10.93 -8.05
CA ILE A 114 -8.72 -10.50 -7.64
C ILE A 114 -9.49 -9.75 -8.75
N LYS A 115 -8.88 -9.57 -9.93
CA LYS A 115 -9.45 -8.85 -11.08
C LYS A 115 -9.94 -7.43 -10.73
N ALA A 116 -9.22 -6.73 -9.86
CA ALA A 116 -9.59 -5.41 -9.38
C ALA A 116 -8.51 -4.38 -9.72
N PRO A 117 -8.47 -3.86 -10.97
CA PRO A 117 -7.43 -2.94 -11.40
C PRO A 117 -7.44 -1.65 -10.57
N LEU A 118 -6.27 -0.98 -10.53
CA LEU A 118 -6.14 0.33 -9.91
C LEU A 118 -7.17 1.33 -10.44
N HIS A 119 -7.80 2.05 -9.52
CA HIS A 119 -8.71 3.15 -9.84
C HIS A 119 -7.95 4.24 -10.61
N PRO A 120 -8.53 4.88 -11.65
CA PRO A 120 -7.84 5.87 -12.49
C PRO A 120 -7.13 6.98 -11.72
N THR A 121 -7.68 7.41 -10.59
CA THR A 121 -7.08 8.48 -9.78
C THR A 121 -5.77 8.04 -9.11
N ASP A 122 -5.74 6.85 -8.50
CA ASP A 122 -4.55 6.30 -7.84
C ASP A 122 -3.54 5.76 -8.87
N ARG A 123 -4.02 5.39 -10.07
CA ARG A 123 -3.19 4.92 -11.19
C ARG A 123 -2.12 5.93 -11.58
N SER A 124 -2.44 7.23 -11.61
CA SER A 124 -1.47 8.26 -12.04
C SER A 124 -0.27 8.40 -11.09
N GLU A 125 -0.48 8.18 -9.78
CA GLU A 125 0.58 8.22 -8.77
C GLU A 125 1.38 6.93 -8.80
N HIS A 126 0.69 5.80 -8.91
CA HIS A 126 1.30 4.49 -9.08
C HIS A 126 2.21 4.44 -10.30
N GLU A 127 1.72 4.84 -11.48
CA GLU A 127 2.49 4.85 -12.73
C GLU A 127 3.72 5.76 -12.64
N ARG A 128 3.58 6.94 -12.01
CA ARG A 128 4.72 7.83 -11.75
C ARG A 128 5.77 7.17 -10.85
N GLY A 129 5.35 6.51 -9.77
CA GLY A 129 6.25 5.78 -8.87
C GLY A 129 7.00 4.65 -9.60
N VAL A 130 6.27 3.85 -10.37
CA VAL A 130 6.84 2.75 -11.17
C VAL A 130 7.80 3.25 -12.24
N MET A 131 7.47 4.36 -12.92
CA MET A 131 8.36 4.99 -13.90
C MET A 131 9.67 5.46 -13.25
N LEU A 132 9.61 6.11 -12.09
CA LEU A 132 10.79 6.54 -11.35
C LEU A 132 11.66 5.36 -10.91
N LEU A 133 11.05 4.25 -10.49
CA LEU A 133 11.77 3.02 -10.17
C LEU A 133 12.49 2.44 -11.38
N ARG A 134 11.81 2.36 -12.54
CA ARG A 134 12.42 1.91 -13.80
C ARG A 134 13.62 2.77 -14.17
N GLN A 135 13.50 4.10 -14.06
CA GLN A 135 14.60 5.01 -14.37
C GLN A 135 15.79 4.85 -13.42
N ARG A 136 15.53 4.68 -12.12
CA ARG A 136 16.57 4.56 -11.08
C ARG A 136 17.30 3.21 -11.11
N LEU A 137 16.57 2.12 -11.32
CA LEU A 137 17.11 0.75 -11.27
C LEU A 137 17.64 0.30 -12.64
N GLY A 138 17.15 0.89 -13.74
CA GLY A 138 17.31 0.35 -15.07
C GLY A 138 16.34 -0.81 -15.34
N GLU A 139 15.94 -0.99 -16.61
CA GLU A 139 14.87 -1.90 -17.00
C GLU A 139 15.14 -3.36 -16.60
N ALA A 140 16.39 -3.83 -16.71
CA ALA A 140 16.75 -5.21 -16.39
C ALA A 140 16.60 -5.52 -14.88
N VAL A 141 17.12 -4.65 -14.02
CA VAL A 141 17.03 -4.82 -12.56
C VAL A 141 15.58 -4.63 -12.11
N PHE A 142 14.90 -3.60 -12.61
CA PHE A 142 13.50 -3.36 -12.33
C PHE A 142 12.64 -4.59 -12.67
N SER A 143 12.77 -5.12 -13.88
CA SER A 143 11.97 -6.27 -14.34
C SER A 143 12.19 -7.51 -13.49
N ARG A 144 13.45 -7.77 -13.10
CA ARG A 144 13.77 -8.89 -12.20
C ARG A 144 13.11 -8.71 -10.83
N LEU A 145 13.25 -7.54 -10.21
CA LEU A 145 12.71 -7.27 -8.88
C LEU A 145 11.17 -7.23 -8.86
N TRP A 146 10.57 -6.72 -9.92
CA TRP A 146 9.12 -6.78 -10.12
C TRP A 146 8.64 -8.23 -10.22
N ALA A 147 9.31 -9.05 -11.04
CA ALA A 147 8.99 -10.48 -11.18
C ALA A 147 9.20 -11.27 -9.88
N GLU A 148 10.28 -10.96 -9.12
CA GLU A 148 10.48 -11.49 -7.78
C GLU A 148 9.27 -11.17 -6.89
N GLY A 149 8.79 -9.92 -6.91
CA GLY A 149 7.59 -9.49 -6.19
C GLY A 149 6.33 -10.25 -6.62
N GLN A 150 6.10 -10.40 -7.93
CA GLN A 150 4.94 -11.11 -8.48
C GLN A 150 4.94 -12.60 -8.12
N ALA A 151 6.11 -13.20 -7.96
CA ALA A 151 6.26 -14.61 -7.63
C ALA A 151 6.06 -14.90 -6.12
N LEU A 152 5.98 -13.87 -5.27
CA LEU A 152 5.78 -14.08 -3.84
C LEU A 152 4.37 -14.57 -3.54
N ALA A 153 4.29 -15.59 -2.69
CA ALA A 153 3.05 -15.91 -2.00
C ALA A 153 2.58 -14.67 -1.22
N LEU A 154 1.27 -14.41 -1.22
CA LEU A 154 0.70 -13.22 -0.58
C LEU A 154 1.11 -13.10 0.90
N SER A 155 1.13 -14.21 1.65
CA SER A 155 1.60 -14.22 3.04
C SER A 155 3.05 -13.74 3.18
N ALA A 156 3.94 -14.20 2.30
CA ALA A 156 5.34 -13.77 2.27
C ALA A 156 5.49 -12.30 1.84
N ALA A 157 4.66 -11.83 0.91
CA ALA A 157 4.63 -10.42 0.53
C ALA A 157 4.19 -9.51 1.68
N ILE A 158 3.18 -9.93 2.45
CA ILE A 158 2.72 -9.22 3.65
C ILE A 158 3.83 -9.19 4.70
N GLU A 159 4.46 -10.33 4.99
CA GLU A 159 5.57 -10.40 5.94
C GLU A 159 6.75 -9.51 5.53
N TYR A 160 7.11 -9.52 4.25
CA TYR A 160 8.13 -8.65 3.67
C TYR A 160 7.78 -7.16 3.86
N ALA A 161 6.53 -6.79 3.60
CA ALA A 161 6.05 -5.42 3.76
C ALA A 161 6.10 -4.94 5.22
N LEU A 162 5.72 -5.80 6.17
CA LEU A 162 5.68 -5.49 7.60
C LEU A 162 7.08 -5.44 8.24
N SER A 163 7.94 -6.41 7.94
CA SER A 163 9.27 -6.54 8.56
C SER A 163 10.30 -5.58 7.96
N GLY A 164 10.18 -5.24 6.68
CA GLY A 164 11.19 -4.47 5.95
C GLY A 164 12.54 -5.19 5.80
N ARG A 165 12.62 -6.48 6.14
CA ARG A 165 13.82 -7.29 5.95
C ARG A 165 13.84 -7.86 4.55
N VAL A 166 15.03 -8.04 3.99
CA VAL A 166 15.20 -8.81 2.75
C VAL A 166 14.60 -10.19 2.98
N LEU A 167 13.84 -10.70 2.02
CA LEU A 167 13.44 -12.10 2.01
C LEU A 167 14.74 -12.90 1.96
N ASP A 168 15.21 -13.37 3.11
CA ASP A 168 16.19 -14.42 3.13
C ASP A 168 15.54 -15.56 2.37
N SER A 169 16.11 -15.89 1.22
CA SER A 169 15.67 -16.99 0.38
C SER A 169 15.45 -18.19 1.30
N ALA A 170 14.19 -18.59 1.47
CA ALA A 170 13.86 -19.82 2.15
C ALA A 170 14.67 -20.92 1.46
N SER A 171 15.65 -21.41 2.22
CA SER A 171 16.05 -22.82 2.29
C SER A 171 16.03 -23.54 0.95
N SER A 172 17.21 -23.69 0.33
CA SER A 172 17.47 -24.83 -0.56
C SER A 172 16.84 -26.09 0.04
N PRO A 173 15.94 -26.80 -0.66
CA PRO A 173 15.50 -28.10 -0.19
C PRO A 173 16.71 -29.03 -0.34
N SER A 174 17.24 -29.46 0.79
CA SER A 174 18.25 -30.51 0.85
C SER A 174 17.79 -31.73 0.06
N ARG A 175 18.61 -32.13 -0.91
CA ARG A 175 18.69 -33.51 -1.40
C ARG A 175 20.14 -33.93 -1.39
#